data_AF-A0A1C5LW02-F1
#
_entry.id   AF-A0A1C5LW02-F1
#
_cell.length_a   1.000
_cell.length_b   1.000
_cell.length_c   1.000
_cell.angle_alpha   90.00
_cell.angle_beta   90.00
_cell.angle_gamma   90.00
#
_symmetry.space_group_name_H-M   'P 1'
#
loop_
_entity.id
_entity.type
_entity.pdbx_description
1 polymer ?
#
loop_
_entity_poly.entity_id
_entity_poly.type
_entity_poly.pdbx_seq_one_letter_code
_entity_poly.pdbx_strand_id
1 'polypeptide(L)'
;MAYKIVLDAGHGGEDPGAVYKDRKEKDDNLKLTLAVGKILEENGVDVVYTRTTDIYQTPFEKAKAANEAGADFFISFHRNSSSKPEQYNGVEVLIYDKKGIKYQMAQNILGALGELGFRELGVKERPGLVVLRRTKMPALLVETGFINSEKDNQLFEKKFEEIARSIADAILGTLNEETVEEPLYYRVQTGAFRNRENADRMLYQLTDQGFPAFILRENDLYKVQVGAYMQLGNAVNMEQRLRDSGYSTVIVTK
;
A
#
# COMPACT_ATOMS: atom_id res chain seq x y z
N MET A 1 9.67 2.12 12.71
CA MET A 1 10.73 2.65 11.82
C MET A 1 10.05 3.51 10.77
N ALA A 2 10.71 4.56 10.27
CA ALA A 2 10.15 5.35 9.17
C ALA A 2 10.01 4.48 7.92
N TYR A 3 8.87 4.58 7.22
CA TYR A 3 8.72 3.94 5.91
C TYR A 3 9.72 4.55 4.92
N LYS A 4 10.30 3.72 4.07
CA LYS A 4 11.12 4.15 2.94
C LYS A 4 10.34 4.04 1.65
N ILE A 5 10.19 5.15 0.93
CA ILE A 5 9.45 5.20 -0.34
C ILE A 5 10.36 5.67 -1.45
N VAL A 6 10.43 4.89 -2.52
CA VAL A 6 11.05 5.35 -3.76
C VAL A 6 10.01 6.05 -4.62
N LEU A 7 10.26 7.32 -4.91
CA LEU A 7 9.44 8.11 -5.81
C LEU A 7 10.12 8.21 -7.18
N ASP A 8 9.39 7.82 -8.21
CA ASP A 8 9.85 7.85 -9.59
C ASP A 8 9.16 8.95 -10.38
N ALA A 9 9.95 9.88 -10.91
CA ALA A 9 9.48 10.80 -11.93
C ALA A 9 9.57 10.11 -13.29
N GLY A 10 8.43 9.73 -13.87
CA GLY A 10 8.33 9.09 -15.19
C GLY A 10 9.14 9.85 -16.27
N HIS A 11 9.68 9.11 -17.24
CA HIS A 11 10.50 9.65 -18.34
C HIS A 11 11.74 10.42 -17.86
N GLY A 12 12.32 11.30 -18.69
CA GLY A 12 13.45 12.17 -18.36
C GLY A 12 14.53 12.20 -19.44
N GLY A 13 15.32 13.28 -19.47
CA GLY A 13 16.39 13.46 -20.45
C GLY A 13 15.88 13.47 -21.88
N GLU A 14 16.40 12.55 -22.71
CA GLU A 14 16.00 12.39 -24.12
C GLU A 14 14.60 11.82 -24.32
N ASP A 15 14.00 11.22 -23.29
CA ASP A 15 12.62 10.73 -23.30
C ASP A 15 11.69 11.79 -22.71
N PRO A 16 10.91 12.52 -23.54
CA PRO A 16 9.98 13.53 -23.03
C PRO A 16 8.69 12.94 -22.46
N GLY A 17 8.44 11.64 -22.68
CA GLY A 17 7.11 11.05 -22.53
C GLY A 17 6.12 11.62 -23.55
N ALA A 18 4.85 11.69 -23.18
CA ALA A 18 3.84 12.36 -23.97
C ALA A 18 4.12 13.87 -24.08
N VAL A 19 3.85 14.43 -25.26
CA VAL A 19 4.02 15.86 -25.55
C VAL A 19 2.72 16.43 -26.07
N TYR A 20 2.31 17.58 -25.53
CA TYR A 20 1.15 18.31 -26.00
C TYR A 20 1.46 19.82 -26.02
N LYS A 21 1.52 20.40 -27.23
CA LYS A 21 2.06 21.74 -27.46
C LYS A 21 3.49 21.81 -26.90
N ASP A 22 3.80 22.82 -26.07
CA ASP A 22 5.12 22.97 -25.44
C ASP A 22 5.28 22.16 -24.14
N ARG A 23 4.21 21.51 -23.67
CA ARG A 23 4.19 20.75 -22.42
C ARG A 23 4.73 19.34 -22.63
N LYS A 24 5.64 18.91 -21.76
CA LYS A 24 6.23 17.57 -21.77
C LYS A 24 5.92 16.86 -20.47
N GLU A 25 5.53 15.60 -20.58
CA GLU A 25 5.18 14.77 -19.45
C GLU A 25 6.34 14.67 -18.43
N LYS A 26 7.59 14.52 -18.90
CA LYS A 26 8.75 14.42 -18.01
C LYS A 26 8.91 15.60 -17.04
N ASP A 27 8.48 16.80 -17.44
CA ASP A 27 8.62 18.03 -16.66
C ASP A 27 7.52 18.10 -15.59
N ASP A 28 6.28 17.76 -15.96
CA ASP A 28 5.16 17.61 -15.02
C ASP A 28 5.45 16.55 -13.97
N ASN A 29 5.95 15.39 -14.42
CA ASN A 29 6.26 14.26 -13.56
C ASN A 29 7.35 14.65 -12.55
N LEU A 30 8.43 15.31 -12.99
CA LEU A 30 9.49 15.75 -12.08
C LEU A 30 8.97 16.75 -11.05
N LYS A 31 8.22 17.77 -11.51
CA LYS A 31 7.69 18.81 -10.64
C LYS A 31 6.77 18.21 -9.58
N LEU A 32 5.85 17.34 -9.97
CA LEU A 32 4.93 16.69 -9.04
C LEU A 32 5.66 15.76 -8.06
N THR A 33 6.59 14.95 -8.56
CA THR A 33 7.35 13.99 -7.74
C THR A 33 8.09 14.70 -6.61
N LEU A 34 8.77 15.82 -6.92
CA LEU A 34 9.49 16.61 -5.92
C LEU A 34 8.54 17.27 -4.91
N ALA A 35 7.38 17.74 -5.35
CA ALA A 35 6.39 18.35 -4.46
C ALA A 35 5.79 17.32 -3.49
N VAL A 36 5.39 16.14 -3.98
CA VAL A 36 4.89 15.04 -3.15
C VAL A 36 5.98 14.56 -2.18
N GLY A 37 7.19 14.33 -2.70
CA GLY A 37 8.30 13.84 -1.90
C GLY A 37 8.66 14.77 -0.76
N LYS A 38 8.71 16.08 -0.99
CA LYS A 38 8.92 17.07 0.07
C LYS A 38 7.89 16.94 1.21
N ILE A 39 6.61 16.79 0.88
CA ILE A 39 5.55 16.65 1.90
C ILE A 39 5.73 15.35 2.68
N LEU A 40 6.09 14.25 2.00
CA LEU A 40 6.35 12.97 2.66
C LEU A 40 7.58 13.05 3.60
N GLU A 41 8.67 13.69 3.16
CA GLU A 41 9.89 13.92 3.96
C GLU A 41 9.57 14.76 5.21
N GLU A 42 8.78 15.83 5.07
CA GLU A 42 8.31 16.67 6.19
C GLU A 42 7.45 15.89 7.19
N ASN A 43 6.83 14.78 6.77
CA ASN A 43 6.03 13.88 7.60
C ASN A 43 6.78 12.60 8.03
N GLY A 44 8.12 12.59 7.92
CA GLY A 44 8.97 11.54 8.49
C GLY A 44 9.10 10.28 7.65
N VAL A 45 8.75 10.32 6.36
CA VAL A 45 9.04 9.25 5.40
C VAL A 45 10.46 9.41 4.86
N ASP A 46 11.21 8.31 4.77
CA ASP A 46 12.51 8.26 4.10
C ASP A 46 12.31 8.17 2.58
N VAL A 47 12.45 9.29 1.87
CA VAL A 47 12.18 9.37 0.43
C VAL A 47 13.46 9.20 -0.38
N VAL A 48 13.40 8.31 -1.37
CA VAL A 48 14.46 8.14 -2.37
C VAL A 48 13.90 8.47 -3.74
N TYR A 49 14.50 9.44 -4.44
CA TYR A 49 14.07 9.81 -5.79
C TYR A 49 14.83 9.00 -6.84
N THR A 50 14.17 8.50 -7.89
CA THR A 50 14.88 7.93 -9.05
C THR A 50 15.70 9.02 -9.76
N ARG A 51 15.11 10.21 -9.90
CA ARG A 51 15.76 11.44 -10.39
C ARG A 51 15.21 12.68 -9.71
N THR A 52 16.07 13.67 -9.50
CA THR A 52 15.72 15.03 -9.05
C THR A 52 16.01 16.10 -10.11
N THR A 53 16.53 15.69 -11.26
CA THR A 53 16.86 16.54 -12.42
C THR A 53 16.37 15.89 -13.71
N ASP A 54 16.52 16.60 -14.83
CA ASP A 54 16.13 16.12 -16.15
C ASP A 54 17.19 15.16 -16.73
N ILE A 55 17.20 13.93 -16.23
CA ILE A 55 18.07 12.84 -16.70
C ILE A 55 17.24 11.66 -17.17
N TYR A 56 17.75 10.94 -18.17
CA TYR A 56 17.14 9.70 -18.63
C TYR A 56 17.54 8.53 -17.74
N GLN A 57 16.58 7.67 -17.43
CA GLN A 57 16.79 6.38 -16.77
C GLN A 57 15.82 5.35 -17.35
N THR A 58 16.32 4.17 -17.65
CA THR A 58 15.49 3.07 -18.13
C THR A 58 14.53 2.57 -17.03
N PRO A 59 13.38 1.98 -17.40
CA PRO A 59 12.49 1.33 -16.43
C PRO A 59 13.18 0.25 -15.56
N PHE A 60 14.21 -0.41 -16.11
CA PHE A 60 14.98 -1.41 -15.36
C PHE A 60 15.89 -0.77 -14.32
N GLU A 61 16.56 0.34 -14.64
CA GLU A 61 17.39 1.08 -13.69
C GLU A 61 16.55 1.64 -12.54
N LYS A 62 15.36 2.18 -12.84
CA LYS A 62 14.41 2.67 -11.84
C LYS A 62 13.99 1.56 -10.86
N ALA A 63 13.59 0.39 -11.38
CA ALA A 63 13.23 -0.76 -10.55
C ALA A 63 14.44 -1.30 -9.75
N LYS A 64 15.62 -1.32 -10.35
CA LYS A 64 16.87 -1.75 -9.69
C LYS A 64 17.21 -0.82 -8.53
N ALA A 65 17.19 0.49 -8.74
CA ALA A 65 17.45 1.49 -7.70
C ALA A 65 16.47 1.33 -6.52
N ALA A 66 15.18 1.11 -6.80
CA ALA A 66 14.19 0.88 -5.75
C ALA A 66 14.48 -0.38 -4.92
N ASN A 67 14.88 -1.47 -5.60
CA ASN A 67 15.24 -2.73 -4.94
C ASN A 67 16.52 -2.61 -4.11
N GLU A 68 17.52 -1.88 -4.59
CA GLU A 68 18.80 -1.67 -3.89
C GLU A 68 18.63 -0.75 -2.68
N ALA A 69 17.70 0.22 -2.75
CA ALA A 69 17.35 1.08 -1.63
C ALA A 69 16.65 0.32 -0.48
N GLY A 70 16.12 -0.87 -0.76
CA GLY A 70 15.32 -1.63 0.21
C GLY A 70 14.03 -0.90 0.58
N ALA A 71 13.37 -0.27 -0.40
CA ALA A 71 12.18 0.52 -0.16
C ALA A 71 10.97 -0.36 0.18
N ASP A 72 10.09 0.19 1.03
CA ASP A 72 8.80 -0.41 1.40
C ASP A 72 7.75 -0.18 0.32
N PHE A 73 7.83 0.93 -0.42
CA PHE A 73 6.95 1.24 -1.56
C PHE A 73 7.72 1.84 -2.73
N PHE A 74 7.19 1.61 -3.93
CA PHE A 74 7.61 2.30 -5.16
C PHE A 74 6.41 3.01 -5.77
N ILE A 75 6.51 4.33 -5.99
CA ILE A 75 5.42 5.14 -6.57
C ILE A 75 5.97 5.94 -7.74
N SER A 76 5.45 5.68 -8.93
CA SER A 76 5.84 6.38 -10.16
C SER A 76 4.75 7.36 -10.59
N PHE A 77 5.14 8.59 -10.92
CA PHE A 77 4.22 9.63 -11.39
C PHE A 77 4.34 9.84 -12.88
N HIS A 78 3.18 9.85 -13.54
CA HIS A 78 3.01 9.99 -14.98
C HIS A 78 1.86 10.94 -15.33
N ARG A 79 1.80 11.34 -16.61
CA ARG A 79 0.66 12.00 -17.22
C ARG A 79 0.19 11.13 -18.38
N ASN A 80 -1.10 10.82 -18.39
CA ASN A 80 -1.66 9.98 -19.44
C ASN A 80 -1.71 10.73 -20.77
N SER A 81 -1.97 10.00 -21.85
CA SER A 81 -2.25 10.60 -23.15
C SER A 81 -3.19 9.72 -23.97
N SER A 82 -3.97 10.37 -24.83
CA SER A 82 -4.88 9.73 -25.77
C SER A 82 -4.41 9.92 -27.21
N SER A 83 -4.88 9.09 -28.15
CA SER A 83 -4.42 9.16 -29.55
C SER A 83 -4.86 10.44 -30.27
N LYS A 84 -5.92 11.10 -29.79
CA LYS A 84 -6.40 12.39 -30.28
C LYS A 84 -6.53 13.36 -29.10
N PRO A 85 -6.08 14.63 -29.23
CA PRO A 85 -6.31 15.64 -28.21
C PRO A 85 -7.79 15.74 -27.80
N GLU A 86 -8.03 16.03 -26.52
CA GLU A 86 -9.36 16.16 -25.90
C GLU A 86 -10.26 14.92 -25.97
N GLN A 87 -9.72 13.75 -26.35
CA GLN A 87 -10.52 12.52 -26.44
C GLN A 87 -10.89 11.96 -25.06
N TYR A 88 -9.93 11.95 -24.13
CA TYR A 88 -10.10 11.42 -22.79
C TYR A 88 -9.51 12.38 -21.76
N ASN A 89 -10.05 12.30 -20.55
CA ASN A 89 -9.62 13.06 -19.39
C ASN A 89 -9.91 12.23 -18.12
N GLY A 90 -9.18 12.50 -17.06
CA GLY A 90 -9.30 11.81 -15.78
C GLY A 90 -8.01 11.14 -15.32
N VAL A 91 -8.06 10.65 -14.09
CA VAL A 91 -6.94 10.02 -13.39
C VAL A 91 -7.13 8.51 -13.33
N GLU A 92 -6.03 7.77 -13.40
CA GLU A 92 -6.01 6.33 -13.11
C GLU A 92 -4.77 5.96 -12.32
N VAL A 93 -4.83 4.82 -11.63
CA VAL A 93 -3.66 4.25 -10.96
C VAL A 93 -3.45 2.84 -11.47
N LEU A 94 -2.23 2.55 -11.91
CA LEU A 94 -1.83 1.27 -12.47
C LEU A 94 -1.03 0.50 -11.43
N ILE A 95 -1.39 -0.77 -11.22
CA ILE A 95 -0.74 -1.66 -10.25
C ILE A 95 -0.49 -3.04 -10.87
N TYR A 96 0.37 -3.85 -10.26
CA TYR A 96 0.64 -5.20 -10.76
C TYR A 96 -0.60 -6.12 -10.67
N ASP A 97 -1.24 -6.16 -9.50
CA ASP A 97 -2.51 -6.85 -9.23
C ASP A 97 -3.32 -6.11 -8.15
N LYS A 98 -4.64 -6.34 -8.10
CA LYS A 98 -5.56 -5.72 -7.13
C LYS A 98 -5.54 -6.42 -5.76
N LYS A 99 -4.36 -6.47 -5.14
CA LYS A 99 -4.17 -7.11 -3.83
C LYS A 99 -3.30 -6.29 -2.89
N GLY A 100 -3.55 -6.47 -1.60
CA GLY A 100 -2.76 -5.91 -0.52
C GLY A 100 -2.81 -4.38 -0.48
N ILE A 101 -1.92 -3.81 0.33
CA ILE A 101 -1.93 -2.39 0.65
C ILE A 101 -1.74 -1.45 -0.55
N LYS A 102 -0.99 -1.85 -1.59
CA LYS A 102 -0.90 -1.04 -2.82
C LYS A 102 -2.24 -0.80 -3.50
N TYR A 103 -3.18 -1.74 -3.41
CA TYR A 103 -4.51 -1.55 -3.99
C TYR A 103 -5.31 -0.52 -3.19
N GLN A 104 -5.25 -0.61 -1.85
CA GLN A 104 -5.86 0.39 -0.97
C GLN A 104 -5.25 1.78 -1.20
N MET A 105 -3.92 1.87 -1.24
CA MET A 105 -3.20 3.12 -1.51
C MET A 105 -3.60 3.71 -2.88
N ALA A 106 -3.73 2.87 -3.90
CA ALA A 106 -4.17 3.28 -5.23
C ALA A 106 -5.60 3.83 -5.23
N GLN A 107 -6.51 3.21 -4.46
CA GLN A 107 -7.88 3.70 -4.31
C GLN A 107 -7.95 5.03 -3.55
N ASN A 108 -7.17 5.16 -2.47
CA ASN A 108 -7.09 6.39 -1.68
C ASN A 108 -6.56 7.55 -2.52
N ILE A 109 -5.47 7.34 -3.28
CA ILE A 109 -4.92 8.36 -4.21
C ILE A 109 -5.96 8.72 -5.29
N LEU A 110 -6.62 7.72 -5.88
CA LEU A 110 -7.62 7.95 -6.93
C LEU A 110 -8.79 8.81 -6.41
N GLY A 111 -9.35 8.47 -5.24
CA GLY A 111 -10.45 9.20 -4.64
C GLY A 111 -10.05 10.64 -4.25
N ALA A 112 -8.86 10.81 -3.66
CA ALA A 112 -8.35 12.13 -3.30
C ALA A 112 -8.20 13.06 -4.54
N LEU A 113 -7.75 12.52 -5.67
CA LEU A 113 -7.73 13.27 -6.93
C LEU A 113 -9.14 13.53 -7.50
N GLY A 114 -10.07 12.59 -7.31
CA GLY A 114 -11.49 12.76 -7.64
C GLY A 114 -12.14 13.95 -6.93
N GLU A 115 -11.86 14.11 -5.64
CA GLU A 115 -12.33 15.26 -4.82
C GLU A 115 -11.82 16.61 -5.34
N LEU A 116 -10.66 16.62 -6.00
CA LEU A 116 -10.11 17.80 -6.67
C LEU A 116 -10.76 18.09 -8.02
N GLY A 117 -11.68 17.24 -8.49
CA GLY A 117 -12.48 17.43 -9.70
C GLY A 117 -11.99 16.67 -10.93
N PHE A 118 -10.97 15.81 -10.79
CA PHE A 118 -10.62 14.87 -11.85
C PHE A 118 -11.70 13.81 -12.02
N ARG A 119 -11.85 13.31 -13.24
CA ARG A 119 -12.68 12.12 -13.48
C ARG A 119 -11.91 10.88 -13.01
N GLU A 120 -12.54 10.04 -12.20
CA GLU A 120 -11.94 8.77 -11.78
C GLU A 120 -12.11 7.69 -12.87
N LEU A 121 -11.00 7.20 -13.42
CA LEU A 121 -11.00 6.10 -14.41
C LEU A 121 -10.73 4.74 -13.78
N GLY A 122 -10.52 4.70 -12.46
CA GLY A 122 -10.34 3.49 -11.68
C GLY A 122 -8.88 3.06 -11.50
N VAL A 123 -8.71 2.01 -10.70
CA VAL A 123 -7.43 1.32 -10.52
C VAL A 123 -7.38 0.12 -11.48
N LYS A 124 -6.30 0.00 -12.26
CA LYS A 124 -6.14 -1.01 -13.32
C LYS A 124 -4.90 -1.87 -13.13
N GLU A 125 -5.03 -3.17 -13.43
CA GLU A 125 -3.89 -4.08 -13.42
C GLU A 125 -3.08 -3.93 -14.72
N ARG A 126 -1.77 -3.75 -14.58
CA ARG A 126 -0.81 -3.62 -15.68
C ARG A 126 0.45 -4.43 -15.39
N PRO A 127 0.36 -5.76 -15.24
CA PRO A 127 1.49 -6.62 -14.86
C PRO A 127 2.63 -6.64 -15.89
N GLY A 128 2.41 -6.12 -17.10
CA GLY A 128 3.43 -5.97 -18.14
C GLY A 128 4.37 -4.77 -17.96
N LEU A 129 4.03 -3.79 -17.12
CA LEU A 129 4.88 -2.61 -16.91
C LEU A 129 6.12 -2.99 -16.11
N VAL A 130 7.29 -2.66 -16.64
CA VAL A 130 8.59 -3.11 -16.09
C VAL A 130 8.77 -2.64 -14.65
N VAL A 131 8.48 -1.37 -14.35
CA VAL A 131 8.61 -0.83 -13.00
C VAL A 131 7.68 -1.52 -12.00
N LEU A 132 6.44 -1.87 -12.38
CA LEU A 132 5.51 -2.57 -11.50
C LEU A 132 5.86 -4.06 -11.31
N ARG A 133 6.49 -4.67 -12.32
CA ARG A 133 6.82 -6.10 -12.34
C ARG A 133 8.17 -6.43 -11.73
N ARG A 134 9.14 -5.51 -11.81
CA ARG A 134 10.56 -5.76 -11.45
C ARG A 134 10.94 -5.17 -10.09
N THR A 135 10.11 -4.35 -9.49
CA THR A 135 10.22 -3.98 -8.08
C THR A 135 9.85 -5.17 -7.19
N LYS A 136 10.51 -5.28 -6.03
CA LYS A 136 10.29 -6.33 -5.03
C LYS A 136 9.29 -5.91 -3.95
N MET A 137 8.97 -4.63 -3.89
CA MET A 137 8.00 -4.04 -2.96
C MET A 137 6.69 -3.67 -3.68
N PRO A 138 5.59 -3.44 -2.95
CA PRO A 138 4.36 -2.91 -3.52
C PRO A 138 4.61 -1.66 -4.36
N ALA A 139 4.08 -1.67 -5.60
CA ALA A 139 4.36 -0.64 -6.59
C ALA A 139 3.08 -0.07 -7.22
N LEU A 140 3.09 1.24 -7.44
CA LEU A 140 2.01 2.00 -8.06
C LEU A 140 2.60 2.89 -9.18
N LEU A 141 1.82 3.09 -10.24
CA LEU A 141 2.06 4.12 -11.24
C LEU A 141 0.80 4.99 -11.33
N VAL A 142 0.92 6.26 -10.97
CA VAL A 142 -0.18 7.22 -10.89
C VAL A 142 -0.19 8.06 -12.17
N GLU A 143 -1.26 7.90 -12.97
CA GLU A 143 -1.52 8.71 -14.15
C GLU A 143 -2.35 9.93 -13.73
N THR A 144 -1.68 11.07 -13.52
CA THR A 144 -2.26 12.26 -12.88
C THR A 144 -3.02 13.17 -13.86
N GLY A 145 -3.87 12.58 -14.71
CA GLY A 145 -4.61 13.30 -15.76
C GLY A 145 -3.98 13.15 -17.13
N PHE A 146 -4.74 13.49 -18.17
CA PHE A 146 -4.28 13.42 -19.57
C PHE A 146 -3.56 14.71 -19.96
N ILE A 147 -2.31 14.60 -20.40
CA ILE A 147 -1.51 15.77 -20.85
C ILE A 147 -2.14 16.46 -22.07
N ASN A 148 -2.86 15.71 -22.90
CA ASN A 148 -3.55 16.22 -24.07
C ASN A 148 -5.06 16.46 -23.81
N SER A 149 -5.41 16.77 -22.56
CA SER A 149 -6.71 17.34 -22.18
C SER A 149 -6.52 18.70 -21.50
N GLU A 150 -7.05 19.76 -22.10
CA GLU A 150 -7.04 21.11 -21.52
C GLU A 150 -7.72 21.15 -20.14
N LYS A 151 -8.76 20.34 -19.93
CA LYS A 151 -9.45 20.26 -18.63
C LYS A 151 -8.51 19.75 -17.53
N ASP A 152 -7.80 18.66 -17.79
CA ASP A 152 -6.89 18.07 -16.82
C ASP A 152 -5.62 18.92 -16.64
N ASN A 153 -5.16 19.61 -17.69
CA ASN A 153 -4.07 20.59 -17.60
C ASN A 153 -4.46 21.78 -16.72
N GLN A 154 -5.67 22.32 -16.89
CA GLN A 154 -6.18 23.41 -16.05
C GLN A 154 -6.31 23.00 -14.58
N LEU A 155 -6.80 21.79 -14.29
CA LEU A 155 -6.83 21.27 -12.92
C LEU A 155 -5.42 21.13 -12.36
N PHE A 156 -4.50 20.53 -13.11
CA PHE A 156 -3.12 20.32 -12.68
C PHE A 156 -2.37 21.61 -12.38
N GLU A 157 -2.59 22.65 -13.18
CA GLU A 157 -1.95 23.96 -12.97
C GLU A 157 -2.58 24.73 -11.81
N LYS A 158 -3.92 24.83 -11.78
CA LYS A 158 -4.62 25.64 -10.77
C LYS A 158 -4.62 25.01 -9.39
N LYS A 159 -4.52 23.68 -9.30
CA LYS A 159 -4.58 22.92 -8.05
C LYS A 159 -3.30 22.15 -7.77
N PHE A 160 -2.16 22.60 -8.30
CA PHE A 160 -0.91 21.85 -8.25
C PHE A 160 -0.49 21.46 -6.83
N GLU A 161 -0.55 22.42 -5.90
CA GLU A 161 -0.17 22.21 -4.50
C GLU A 161 -1.18 21.30 -3.78
N GLU A 162 -2.47 21.45 -4.06
CA GLU A 162 -3.52 20.58 -3.53
C GLU A 162 -3.37 19.15 -4.05
N ILE A 163 -3.02 18.96 -5.32
CA ILE A 163 -2.75 17.64 -5.91
C ILE A 163 -1.58 16.97 -5.19
N ALA A 164 -0.46 17.67 -5.03
CA ALA A 164 0.71 17.13 -4.34
C ALA A 164 0.37 16.75 -2.89
N ARG A 165 -0.35 17.63 -2.18
CA ARG A 165 -0.80 17.39 -0.80
C ARG A 165 -1.78 16.23 -0.70
N SER A 166 -2.82 16.18 -1.53
CA SER A 166 -3.82 15.12 -1.54
C SER A 166 -3.21 13.75 -1.83
N ILE A 167 -2.24 13.68 -2.75
CA ILE A 167 -1.48 12.44 -2.99
C ILE A 167 -0.67 12.05 -1.76
N ALA A 168 0.09 12.98 -1.18
CA ALA A 168 0.91 12.70 0.00
C ALA A 168 0.06 12.27 1.21
N ASP A 169 -1.05 12.98 1.48
CA ASP A 169 -1.98 12.67 2.56
C ASP A 169 -2.65 11.30 2.34
N ALA A 170 -2.99 10.93 1.10
CA ALA A 170 -3.52 9.61 0.79
C ALA A 170 -2.49 8.49 1.01
N ILE A 171 -1.21 8.73 0.67
CA ILE A 171 -0.11 7.81 0.97
C ILE A 171 0.04 7.66 2.48
N LEU A 172 0.21 8.77 3.21
CA LEU A 172 0.38 8.78 4.67
C LEU A 172 -0.81 8.17 5.40
N GLY A 173 -2.04 8.46 4.97
CA GLY A 173 -3.25 7.86 5.53
C GLY A 173 -3.25 6.34 5.37
N THR A 174 -2.82 5.84 4.22
CA THR A 174 -2.72 4.39 3.98
C THR A 174 -1.63 3.74 4.83
N LEU A 175 -0.47 4.40 4.97
CA LEU A 175 0.61 3.92 5.85
C LEU A 175 0.18 3.95 7.32
N ASN A 176 -0.58 4.98 7.71
CA ASN A 176 -1.10 5.10 9.07
C ASN A 176 -2.13 4.01 9.37
N GLU A 177 -3.04 3.69 8.44
CA GLU A 177 -3.96 2.56 8.55
C GLU A 177 -3.23 1.20 8.65
N GLU A 178 -2.06 1.06 8.02
CA GLU A 178 -1.17 -0.08 8.22
C GLU A 178 -0.51 -0.07 9.61
N THR A 179 -0.17 1.10 10.15
CA THR A 179 0.37 1.25 11.52
C THR A 179 -0.69 1.27 12.62
N VAL A 180 -1.98 1.38 12.29
CA VAL A 180 -3.05 0.95 13.18
C VAL A 180 -2.93 -0.57 13.21
N GLU A 181 -1.99 -1.04 14.03
CA GLU A 181 -1.79 -2.44 14.37
C GLU A 181 -3.18 -3.05 14.53
N GLU A 182 -3.42 -4.20 13.87
CA GLU A 182 -4.44 -5.10 14.39
C GLU A 182 -4.22 -5.15 15.91
N PRO A 183 -5.22 -4.81 16.75
CA PRO A 183 -4.96 -4.59 18.16
C PRO A 183 -4.19 -5.77 18.72
N LEU A 184 -3.06 -5.54 19.40
CA LEU A 184 -2.28 -6.62 20.02
C LEU A 184 -3.22 -7.44 20.90
N TYR A 185 -3.58 -8.64 20.43
CA TYR A 185 -4.45 -9.54 21.15
C TYR A 185 -3.61 -10.62 21.81
N TYR A 186 -3.74 -10.73 23.12
CA TYR A 186 -3.31 -11.87 23.90
C TYR A 186 -4.35 -12.98 23.76
N ARG A 187 -3.90 -14.18 23.42
CA ARG A 187 -4.74 -15.38 23.29
C ARG A 187 -4.12 -16.50 24.12
N VAL A 188 -4.95 -17.40 24.64
CA VAL A 188 -4.44 -18.56 25.38
C VAL A 188 -4.46 -19.78 24.47
N GLN A 189 -3.30 -20.26 24.04
CA GLN A 189 -3.20 -21.49 23.27
C GLN A 189 -3.18 -22.70 24.20
N THR A 190 -4.05 -23.68 23.94
CA THR A 190 -4.23 -24.89 24.76
C THR A 190 -3.82 -26.17 24.04
N GLY A 191 -3.59 -26.09 22.72
CA GLY A 191 -3.10 -27.22 21.92
C GLY A 191 -2.60 -26.81 20.54
N ALA A 192 -1.75 -27.65 19.95
CA ALA A 192 -1.29 -27.52 18.59
C ALA A 192 -1.18 -28.92 17.96
N PHE A 193 -1.91 -29.17 16.89
CA PHE A 193 -2.08 -30.51 16.31
C PHE A 193 -1.75 -30.51 14.83
N ARG A 194 -1.09 -31.56 14.33
CA ARG A 194 -0.95 -31.77 12.88
C ARG A 194 -2.23 -32.32 12.24
N ASN A 195 -2.98 -33.13 12.99
CA ASN A 195 -4.27 -33.68 12.54
C ASN A 195 -5.41 -32.78 13.02
N ARG A 196 -6.24 -32.34 12.07
CA ARG A 196 -7.40 -31.48 12.32
C ARG A 196 -8.42 -32.10 13.27
N GLU A 197 -8.70 -33.40 13.17
CA GLU A 197 -9.68 -34.08 14.04
C GLU A 197 -9.29 -34.00 15.52
N ASN A 198 -7.99 -34.00 15.83
CA ASN A 198 -7.51 -33.84 17.21
C ASN A 198 -7.78 -32.41 17.71
N ALA A 199 -7.59 -31.41 16.84
CA ALA A 199 -7.89 -30.02 17.16
C ALA A 199 -9.40 -29.81 17.33
N ASP A 200 -10.22 -30.41 16.47
CA ASP A 200 -11.68 -30.34 16.55
C ASP A 200 -12.19 -30.98 17.86
N ARG A 201 -11.66 -32.14 18.27
CA ARG A 201 -12.02 -32.75 19.57
C ARG A 201 -11.73 -31.84 20.75
N MET A 202 -10.55 -31.21 20.77
CA MET A 202 -10.19 -30.26 21.84
C MET A 202 -11.04 -28.99 21.78
N LEU A 203 -11.34 -28.47 20.59
CA LEU A 203 -12.26 -27.35 20.40
C LEU A 203 -13.63 -27.67 21.01
N TYR A 204 -14.23 -28.81 20.66
CA TYR A 204 -15.52 -29.22 21.18
C TYR A 204 -15.52 -29.34 22.71
N GLN A 205 -14.49 -29.98 23.27
CA GLN A 205 -14.34 -30.12 24.72
C GLN A 205 -14.28 -28.75 25.43
N LEU A 206 -13.51 -27.80 24.90
CA LEU A 206 -13.41 -26.45 25.46
C LEU A 206 -14.72 -25.69 25.34
N THR A 207 -15.39 -25.76 24.18
CA THR A 207 -16.67 -25.06 23.98
C THR A 207 -17.81 -25.64 24.83
N ASP A 208 -17.83 -26.96 25.06
CA ASP A 208 -18.81 -27.62 25.94
C ASP A 208 -18.64 -27.19 27.41
N GLN A 209 -17.39 -26.94 27.81
CA GLN A 209 -17.05 -26.35 29.12
C GLN A 209 -17.26 -24.82 29.17
N GLY A 210 -17.77 -24.22 28.09
CA GLY A 210 -18.09 -22.79 28.03
C GLY A 210 -16.89 -21.87 27.75
N PHE A 211 -15.75 -22.40 27.32
CA PHE A 211 -14.62 -21.59 26.89
C PHE A 211 -14.82 -21.09 25.45
N PRO A 212 -14.54 -19.80 25.16
CA PRO A 212 -14.65 -19.23 23.82
C PRO A 212 -13.45 -19.64 22.96
N ALA A 213 -13.40 -20.93 22.60
CA ALA A 213 -12.31 -21.54 21.86
C ALA A 213 -12.50 -21.48 20.34
N PHE A 214 -11.41 -21.45 19.60
CA PHE A 214 -11.37 -21.50 18.13
C PHE A 214 -10.05 -22.12 17.64
N ILE A 215 -10.03 -22.53 16.36
CA ILE A 215 -8.85 -23.11 15.72
C ILE A 215 -8.26 -22.12 14.73
N LEU A 216 -6.95 -21.90 14.81
CA LEU A 216 -6.16 -21.21 13.80
C LEU A 216 -5.23 -22.20 13.10
N ARG A 217 -5.06 -22.04 11.78
CA ARG A 217 -4.04 -22.78 11.04
C ARG A 217 -2.80 -21.91 10.90
N GLU A 218 -1.67 -22.43 11.36
CA GLU A 218 -0.38 -21.76 11.23
C GLU A 218 0.67 -22.79 10.84
N ASN A 219 1.28 -22.59 9.66
CA ASN A 219 2.10 -23.60 8.99
C ASN A 219 1.33 -24.93 8.85
N ASP A 220 1.93 -26.04 9.31
CA ASP A 220 1.37 -27.39 9.28
C ASP A 220 0.61 -27.77 10.57
N LEU A 221 0.27 -26.79 11.42
CA LEU A 221 -0.39 -27.01 12.70
C LEU A 221 -1.74 -26.31 12.78
N TYR A 222 -2.68 -26.99 13.43
CA TYR A 222 -3.96 -26.49 13.92
C TYR A 222 -3.79 -26.13 15.39
N LYS A 223 -3.69 -24.83 15.68
CA LYS A 223 -3.55 -24.27 17.03
C LYS A 223 -4.94 -24.00 17.61
N VAL A 224 -5.25 -24.63 18.75
CA VAL A 224 -6.48 -24.37 19.50
C VAL A 224 -6.20 -23.25 20.48
N GLN A 225 -6.96 -22.16 20.37
CA GLN A 225 -6.80 -20.96 21.18
C GLN A 225 -8.12 -20.54 21.82
N VAL A 226 -8.05 -19.86 22.96
CA VAL A 226 -9.20 -19.43 23.76
C VAL A 226 -9.11 -17.93 24.01
N GLY A 227 -10.18 -17.24 23.62
CA GLY A 227 -10.32 -15.80 23.75
C GLY A 227 -9.33 -14.98 22.91
N ALA A 228 -9.60 -13.68 22.84
CA ALA A 228 -8.71 -12.68 22.24
C ALA A 228 -8.85 -11.39 23.05
N TYR A 229 -7.80 -11.01 23.77
CA TYR A 229 -7.85 -9.97 24.79
C TYR A 229 -6.86 -8.85 24.48
N MET A 230 -7.29 -7.60 24.53
CA MET A 230 -6.39 -6.45 24.37
C MET A 230 -5.52 -6.20 25.61
N GLN A 231 -5.93 -6.71 26.77
CA GLN A 231 -5.20 -6.56 28.03
C GLN A 231 -4.67 -7.92 28.48
N LEU A 232 -3.36 -7.99 28.74
CA LEU A 232 -2.69 -9.21 29.20
C LEU A 232 -3.36 -9.80 30.44
N GLY A 233 -3.81 -8.98 31.40
CA GLY A 233 -4.48 -9.45 32.62
C GLY A 233 -5.74 -10.29 32.34
N ASN A 234 -6.50 -9.98 31.29
CA ASN A 234 -7.67 -10.78 30.91
C ASN A 234 -7.26 -12.14 30.31
N ALA A 235 -6.17 -12.18 29.56
CA ALA A 235 -5.60 -13.43 29.05
C ALA A 235 -5.03 -14.28 30.19
N VAL A 236 -4.36 -13.68 31.18
CA VAL A 236 -3.88 -14.37 32.39
C VAL A 236 -5.04 -14.95 33.21
N ASN A 237 -6.13 -14.20 33.37
CA ASN A 237 -7.33 -14.72 34.04
C ASN A 237 -7.95 -15.90 33.27
N MET A 238 -8.01 -15.83 31.94
CA MET A 238 -8.47 -16.95 31.12
C MET A 238 -7.52 -18.14 31.20
N GLU A 239 -6.21 -17.89 31.19
CA GLU A 239 -5.18 -18.91 31.35
C GLU A 239 -5.33 -19.66 32.67
N GLN A 240 -5.52 -18.94 33.78
CA GLN A 240 -5.73 -19.55 35.09
C GLN A 240 -6.97 -20.46 35.10
N ARG A 241 -8.10 -19.98 34.55
CA ARG A 241 -9.33 -20.79 34.45
C ARG A 241 -9.11 -22.08 33.64
N LEU A 242 -8.33 -22.01 32.56
CA LEU A 242 -8.00 -23.17 31.74
C LEU A 242 -7.07 -24.14 32.48
N ARG A 243 -6.06 -23.63 33.20
CA ARG A 243 -5.18 -24.45 34.04
C ARG A 243 -5.94 -25.13 35.18
N ASP A 244 -6.85 -24.42 35.84
CA ASP A 244 -7.72 -24.96 36.88
C ASP A 244 -8.65 -26.07 36.34
N SER A 245 -8.99 -25.98 35.05
CA SER A 245 -9.77 -27.00 34.32
C SER A 245 -8.91 -28.12 33.73
N GLY A 246 -7.59 -28.14 34.00
CA GLY A 246 -6.66 -29.20 33.64
C GLY A 246 -5.96 -29.04 32.28
N TYR A 247 -6.07 -27.90 31.61
CA TYR A 247 -5.41 -27.68 30.33
C TYR A 247 -3.98 -27.15 30.49
N SER A 248 -3.08 -27.63 29.64
CA SER A 248 -1.76 -27.01 29.44
C SER A 248 -1.90 -25.79 28.53
N THR A 249 -1.33 -24.66 28.94
CA THR A 249 -1.55 -23.38 28.27
C THR A 249 -0.26 -22.59 28.02
N VAL A 250 -0.30 -21.75 27.00
CA VAL A 250 0.68 -20.68 26.75
C VAL A 250 -0.04 -19.45 26.22
N ILE A 251 0.27 -18.27 26.77
CA ILE A 251 -0.21 -17.00 26.21
C ILE A 251 0.63 -16.66 24.98
N VAL A 252 -0.05 -16.34 23.88
CA VAL A 252 0.56 -15.92 22.63
C VAL A 252 0.01 -14.57 22.20
N THR A 253 0.82 -13.82 21.46
CA THR A 253 0.45 -12.53 20.87
C THR A 253 0.28 -12.69 19.35
N LYS A 254 -0.61 -11.89 18.76
CA LYS A 254 -0.63 -11.62 17.32
C LYS A 254 -0.19 -10.18 17.09
#